data_AF-A0A3D2STA2-F1
#
_entry.id   AF-A0A3D2STA2-F1
#
_cell.length_a   1.000
_cell.length_b   1.000
_cell.length_c   1.000
_cell.angle_alpha   90.00
_cell.angle_beta   90.00
_cell.angle_gamma   90.00
#
_symmetry.space_group_name_H-M   'P 1'
#
loop_
_entity.id
_entity.type
_entity.pdbx_description
1 polymer ?
#
loop_
_entity_poly.entity_id
_entity_poly.type
_entity_poly.pdbx_seq_one_letter_code
_entity_poly.pdbx_strand_id
1 'polypeptide(L)' 'TDFEKGFIRAETIAYDDFVAAGGEQAAKEAGKMRQEGKEYLCKDGDIYLFRFNV' A
#
# COMPACT_ATOMS: atom_id res chain seq x y z
N THR A 1 -3.55 8.44 -19.41
CA THR A 1 -2.56 8.31 -18.32
C THR A 1 -2.70 6.93 -17.71
N ASP A 2 -1.66 6.13 -17.84
CA ASP A 2 -1.67 4.65 -17.82
C ASP A 2 -2.03 3.99 -16.47
N PHE A 3 -2.14 4.78 -15.41
CA PHE A 3 -2.49 4.29 -14.07
C PHE A 3 -3.89 3.66 -14.00
N GLU A 4 -4.88 4.17 -14.71
CA GLU A 4 -6.26 3.64 -14.62
C GLU A 4 -6.42 2.27 -15.31
N LYS A 5 -5.67 2.08 -16.41
CA LYS A 5 -5.71 0.86 -17.25
C LYS A 5 -4.76 -0.23 -16.74
N GLY A 6 -3.61 0.17 -16.16
CA GLY A 6 -2.58 -0.75 -15.69
C GLY A 6 -2.65 -1.10 -14.19
N PHE A 7 -3.52 -0.44 -13.40
CA PHE A 7 -3.63 -0.75 -11.97
C PHE A 7 -4.07 -2.19 -11.73
N ILE A 8 -3.21 -2.93 -11.03
CA ILE A 8 -3.52 -4.27 -10.53
C ILE A 8 -4.03 -4.16 -9.09
N ARG A 9 -3.22 -3.57 -8.20
CA ARG A 9 -3.50 -3.42 -6.76
C ARG A 9 -2.55 -2.39 -6.13
N ALA A 10 -2.90 -1.90 -4.95
CA ALA A 10 -2.02 -1.10 -4.12
C ALA A 10 -1.69 -1.83 -2.81
N GLU A 11 -0.41 -2.03 -2.52
CA GLU A 11 0.03 -2.45 -1.18
C GLU A 11 -0.04 -1.22 -0.26
N THR A 12 -0.82 -1.28 0.82
CA THR A 12 -1.11 -0.15 1.71
C THR A 12 -0.66 -0.47 3.14
N ILE A 13 0.09 0.44 3.76
CA ILE A 13 0.56 0.35 5.14
C ILE A 13 0.18 1.65 5.86
N ALA A 14 -0.39 1.58 7.06
CA ALA A 14 -0.61 2.78 7.85
C ALA A 14 0.73 3.36 8.33
N TYR A 15 0.88 4.68 8.32
CA TYR A 15 2.12 5.35 8.73
C TYR A 15 2.58 4.94 10.13
N ASP A 16 1.65 4.82 11.07
CA ASP A 16 1.95 4.40 12.45
C ASP A 16 2.58 2.99 12.49
N ASP A 17 2.03 2.03 11.73
CA ASP A 17 2.58 0.69 11.59
C ASP A 17 3.92 0.68 10.86
N PHE A 18 4.11 1.54 9.86
CA PHE A 18 5.37 1.66 9.13
C PHE A 18 6.50 2.16 10.05
N VAL A 19 6.22 3.19 10.85
CA VAL A 19 7.18 3.75 11.80
C VAL A 19 7.44 2.76 12.94
N ALA A 20 6.39 2.15 13.49
CA ALA A 20 6.51 1.17 14.57
C ALA A 20 7.29 -0.09 14.14
N ALA A 21 7.13 -0.54 12.90
CA ALA A 21 7.86 -1.67 12.36
C ALA A 21 9.30 -1.32 11.93
N GLY A 22 9.63 -0.03 11.75
CA GLY A 22 10.96 0.40 11.31
C GLY A 22 11.20 0.26 9.80
N GLY A 23 10.14 0.28 8.99
CA GLY A 23 10.21 0.26 7.52
C GLY A 23 9.26 -0.72 6.85
N GLU A 24 9.25 -0.70 5.51
CA GLU A 24 8.32 -1.48 4.68
C GLU A 24 8.47 -2.99 4.89
N GLN A 25 9.72 -3.47 4.89
CA GLN A 25 10.02 -4.91 4.94
C GLN A 25 9.58 -5.52 6.27
N ALA A 26 9.88 -4.85 7.38
CA ALA A 26 9.44 -5.25 8.70
C ALA A 26 7.91 -5.15 8.86
N ALA A 27 7.27 -4.12 8.33
CA ALA A 27 5.80 -4.00 8.34
C ALA A 27 5.14 -5.13 7.54
N LYS A 28 5.76 -5.57 6.44
CA LYS A 28 5.33 -6.71 5.64
C LYS A 28 5.47 -8.02 6.39
N GLU A 29 6.61 -8.27 7.03
CA GLU A 29 6.85 -9.46 7.84
C GLU A 29 5.94 -9.52 9.09
N ALA A 30 5.62 -8.36 9.66
CA ALA A 30 4.66 -8.23 10.76
C ALA A 30 3.18 -8.37 10.33
N GLY A 31 2.91 -8.58 9.04
CA GLY A 31 1.55 -8.73 8.52
C GLY A 31 0.72 -7.44 8.53
N LYS A 32 1.36 -6.28 8.64
CA LYS A 32 0.71 -4.95 8.63
C LYS A 32 0.48 -4.39 7.22
N MET A 33 1.12 -4.98 6.21
CA MET A 33 0.91 -4.63 4.81
C MET A 33 -0.39 -5.24 4.29
N ARG A 34 -1.31 -4.37 3.84
CA ARG A 34 -2.60 -4.75 3.23
C ARG A 34 -2.53 -4.61 1.72
N GLN A 35 -3.40 -5.32 1.01
CA GLN A 35 -3.56 -5.16 -0.43
C GLN A 35 -4.94 -4.60 -0.71
N GLU A 36 -4.97 -3.36 -1.18
CA GLU A 36 -6.17 -2.60 -1.43
C GLU A 36 -6.45 -2.52 -2.94
N GLY A 37 -7.73 -2.66 -3.28
CA GLY A 37 -8.24 -2.58 -4.63
C GLY A 37 -8.61 -1.15 -5.04
N LYS A 38 -9.21 -1.01 -6.22
CA LYS A 38 -9.63 0.29 -6.77
C LYS A 38 -10.71 1.00 -5.95
N GLU A 39 -11.43 0.26 -5.11
CA GLU A 39 -12.55 0.75 -4.30
C GLU A 39 -12.13 1.23 -2.90
N TYR A 40 -10.84 1.12 -2.56
CA TYR A 40 -10.37 1.56 -1.26
C TYR A 40 -10.41 3.08 -1.13
N LEU A 41 -11.05 3.55 -0.07
CA LEU A 41 -11.06 4.96 0.31
C LEU A 41 -9.78 5.29 1.04
N CYS A 42 -8.95 6.13 0.41
CA CYS A 42 -7.70 6.57 0.99
C CYS A 42 -7.91 7.18 2.37
N LYS A 43 -7.15 6.71 3.36
CA LYS A 43 -7.09 7.34 4.68
C LYS A 43 -5.84 8.17 4.81
N ASP A 44 -5.95 9.23 5.59
CA ASP A 44 -4.82 10.07 5.93
C ASP A 44 -3.72 9.25 6.63
N GLY A 45 -2.48 9.46 6.21
CA GLY A 45 -1.34 8.71 6.72
C GLY A 45 -1.19 7.28 6.17
N ASP A 46 -1.97 6.85 5.17
CA ASP A 46 -1.67 5.59 4.48
C ASP A 46 -0.51 5.76 3.48
N ILE A 47 0.44 4.84 3.53
CA ILE A 47 1.55 4.70 2.59
C ILE A 47 1.16 3.68 1.53
N TYR A 48 1.25 4.07 0.26
CA TYR A 48 0.87 3.24 -0.88
C TYR A 48 2.07 2.83 -1.74
N LEU A 49 2.12 1.55 -2.07
CA LEU A 49 2.94 1.00 -3.14
C LEU A 49 2.03 0.48 -4.26
N PHE A 50 1.91 1.27 -5.32
CA PHE A 50 1.07 0.92 -6.46
C PHE A 50 1.76 -0.11 -7.37
N ARG A 51 1.08 -1.23 -7.64
CA ARG A 51 1.53 -2.26 -8.59
C ARG A 51 0.75 -2.09 -9.89
N PHE A 52 1.46 -1.74 -10.95
CA PHE A 52 0.92 -1.66 -12.32
C PHE A 52 1.56 -2.70 -13.21
N ASN A 53 0.78 -3.23 -14.16
CA ASN A 53 1.32 -3.96 -15.29
C ASN A 53 1.71 -2.96 -16.38
N VAL A 54 2.93 -3.07 -16.90
CA VAL A 54 3.36 -2.37 -18.12
C VAL A 54 3.08 -3.24 -19.35
#